data_AF-A0AAV2R4Q4-F1
#
_entry.id   AF-A0AAV2R4Q4-F1
#
_cell.length_a   1.000
_cell.length_b   1.000
_cell.length_c   1.000
_cell.angle_alpha   90.00
_cell.angle_beta   90.00
_cell.angle_gamma   90.00
#
_symmetry.space_group_name_H-M   'P 1'
#
loop_
_entity.id
_entity.type
_entity.pdbx_description
1 polymer ?
#
loop_
_entity_poly.entity_id
_entity_poly.type
_entity_poly.pdbx_seq_one_letter_code
_entity_poly.pdbx_strand_id
1 'polypeptide(L)'
;FKVDENDLQTSQKWLKQRQQENGCFESVGKVFHKGMKGGIAGSGSPVPLTAYVLISLLEAGEPRSSKAISEAAYCLQANQSIDPYTQALKAYALSLANLPEGQSAVDSLIKMANEDSSSMSWEVSTTV
;
A
#
# COMPACT_ATOMS: atom_id res chain seq x y z
N PHE A 1 -23.36 16.69 5.42
CA PHE A 1 -22.62 16.76 4.14
C PHE A 1 -22.41 15.33 3.67
N LYS A 2 -22.89 15.00 2.47
CA LYS A 2 -22.67 13.68 1.84
C LYS A 2 -21.65 13.89 0.73
N VAL A 3 -20.67 13.00 0.63
CA VAL A 3 -19.73 12.99 -0.50
C VAL A 3 -20.51 12.60 -1.77
N ASP A 4 -20.24 13.27 -2.89
CA ASP A 4 -20.86 12.94 -4.17
C ASP A 4 -20.27 11.64 -4.71
N GLU A 5 -21.13 10.67 -5.00
CA GLU A 5 -20.73 9.35 -5.48
C GLU A 5 -20.10 9.42 -6.88
N ASN A 6 -20.54 10.36 -7.73
CA ASN A 6 -19.99 10.53 -9.07
C ASN A 6 -18.55 11.05 -9.03
N ASP A 7 -18.24 11.92 -8.06
CA ASP A 7 -16.89 12.44 -7.85
C ASP A 7 -15.94 11.34 -7.35
N LEU A 8 -16.43 10.46 -6.46
CA LEU A 8 -15.69 9.28 -6.02
C LEU A 8 -15.43 8.31 -7.17
N GLN A 9 -16.44 8.00 -7.99
CA GLN A 9 -16.28 7.12 -9.15
C GLN A 9 -15.30 7.70 -10.18
N THR A 10 -15.36 9.01 -10.42
CA THR A 10 -14.42 9.71 -11.29
C THR A 10 -12.99 9.58 -10.78
N SER A 11 -12.79 9.75 -9.47
CA SER A 11 -11.49 9.63 -8.81
C SER A 11 -10.96 8.19 -8.84
N GLN A 12 -11.81 7.20 -8.58
CA GLN A 12 -11.45 5.77 -8.68
C GLN A 12 -11.05 5.40 -10.12
N LYS A 13 -11.79 5.87 -11.13
CA LYS A 13 -11.46 5.66 -12.54
C LYS A 13 -10.11 6.30 -12.89
N TRP A 14 -9.86 7.52 -12.42
CA TRP A 14 -8.60 8.20 -12.64
C TRP A 14 -7.42 7.42 -12.04
N LEU A 15 -7.54 6.94 -10.79
CA LEU A 15 -6.51 6.11 -10.16
C LEU A 15 -6.22 4.86 -10.98
N LYS A 16 -7.24 4.11 -11.38
CA LYS A 16 -7.08 2.88 -12.20
C LYS A 16 -6.39 3.14 -13.54
N GLN A 17 -6.56 4.34 -14.13
CA GLN A 17 -5.85 4.74 -15.35
C GLN A 17 -4.37 5.08 -15.15
N ARG A 18 -3.87 5.11 -13.91
CA ARG A 18 -2.45 5.34 -13.57
C ARG A 18 -1.72 4.05 -13.18
N GLN A 19 -2.40 2.90 -13.25
CA GLN A 19 -1.78 1.61 -13.03
C GLN A 19 -0.96 1.21 -14.26
N GLN A 20 0.28 0.80 -14.03
CA GLN A 20 1.23 0.39 -15.06
C GLN A 20 1.13 -1.12 -15.36
N GLU A 21 1.77 -1.58 -16.42
CA GLU A 21 1.75 -3.01 -16.82
C GLU A 21 2.36 -3.95 -15.77
N ASN A 22 3.28 -3.44 -14.94
CA ASN A 22 3.83 -4.18 -13.80
C ASN A 22 2.88 -4.19 -12.58
N GLY A 23 1.68 -3.62 -12.73
CA GLY A 23 0.65 -3.52 -11.70
C GLY A 23 0.84 -2.41 -10.68
N CYS A 24 1.98 -1.71 -10.69
CA CYS A 24 2.24 -0.61 -9.77
C CYS A 24 1.53 0.67 -10.21
N PHE A 25 1.19 1.54 -9.27
CA PHE A 25 0.63 2.86 -9.59
C PHE A 25 1.73 3.91 -9.79
N GLU A 26 1.59 4.70 -10.85
CA GLU A 26 2.46 5.82 -11.14
C GLU A 26 2.25 6.96 -10.12
N SER A 27 3.37 7.51 -9.62
CA SER A 27 3.34 8.74 -8.82
C SER A 27 3.19 9.96 -9.73
N VAL A 28 1.99 10.54 -9.78
CA VAL A 28 1.73 11.78 -10.51
C VAL A 28 1.85 12.99 -9.57
N GLY A 29 2.74 13.93 -9.92
CA GLY A 29 2.96 15.14 -9.13
C GLY A 29 3.84 14.93 -7.90
N LYS A 30 3.76 15.85 -6.94
CA LYS A 30 4.61 15.83 -5.73
C LYS A 30 3.78 16.14 -4.50
N VAL A 31 3.80 15.24 -3.52
CA VAL A 31 3.29 15.54 -2.18
C VAL A 31 4.32 16.43 -1.49
N PHE A 32 3.97 17.68 -1.18
CA PHE A 32 4.89 18.63 -0.54
C PHE A 32 4.92 18.48 0.98
N HIS A 33 3.84 17.99 1.58
CA HIS A 33 3.73 17.83 3.02
C HIS A 33 4.45 16.56 3.50
N LYS A 34 5.55 16.71 4.24
CA LYS A 34 6.37 15.58 4.73
C LYS A 34 5.56 14.57 5.54
N GLY A 35 4.63 15.04 6.39
CA GLY A 35 3.75 14.16 7.15
C GLY A 35 2.76 13.36 6.29
N MET A 36 2.36 13.88 5.12
CA MET A 36 1.44 13.18 4.20
C MET A 36 2.17 12.25 3.24
N LYS A 37 3.48 12.45 3.02
CA LYS A 37 4.30 11.48 2.28
C LYS A 37 4.37 10.14 3.00
N GLY A 38 4.17 10.11 4.32
CA GLY A 38 4.46 8.96 5.15
C GLY A 38 5.95 8.56 5.08
N GLY A 39 6.25 7.30 5.32
CA GLY A 39 7.60 6.71 5.23
C GLY A 39 8.10 6.47 3.81
N ILE A 40 7.40 6.95 2.77
CA ILE A 40 7.78 6.76 1.36
C ILE A 40 8.94 7.67 0.93
N ALA A 41 9.32 8.64 1.78
CA ALA A 41 10.36 9.62 1.47
C ALA A 41 11.74 8.96 1.38
N GLY A 42 12.15 8.58 0.15
CA GLY A 42 13.50 8.11 -0.15
C GLY A 42 13.60 6.66 -0.63
N SER A 43 12.51 5.88 -0.63
CA SER A 43 12.58 4.47 -1.02
C SER A 43 12.81 4.25 -2.52
N GLY A 44 12.48 5.24 -3.37
CA GLY A 44 12.48 5.09 -4.83
C GLY A 44 11.54 3.99 -5.35
N SER A 45 10.78 3.35 -4.45
CA SER A 45 9.98 2.17 -4.73
C SER A 45 8.53 2.59 -4.98
N PRO A 46 7.86 2.10 -6.03
CA PRO A 46 6.46 2.38 -6.30
C PRO A 46 5.51 1.64 -5.35
N VAL A 47 6.04 0.77 -4.49
CA VAL A 47 5.28 -0.21 -3.72
C VAL A 47 4.47 0.41 -2.58
N PRO A 48 5.03 1.31 -1.74
CA PRO A 48 4.23 1.97 -0.70
C PRO A 48 3.06 2.77 -1.28
N LEU A 49 3.29 3.50 -2.39
CA LEU A 49 2.21 4.22 -3.08
C LEU A 49 1.15 3.25 -3.60
N THR A 50 1.57 2.16 -4.22
CA THR A 50 0.66 1.12 -4.72
C THR A 50 -0.18 0.53 -3.59
N ALA A 51 0.40 0.28 -2.42
CA ALA A 51 -0.34 -0.19 -1.26
C ALA A 51 -1.39 0.84 -0.81
N TYR A 52 -1.02 2.12 -0.72
CA TYR A 52 -1.95 3.19 -0.38
C TYR A 52 -3.13 3.30 -1.35
N VAL A 53 -2.86 3.24 -2.65
CA VAL A 53 -3.91 3.30 -3.68
C VAL A 53 -4.79 2.05 -3.62
N LEU A 54 -4.21 0.87 -3.44
CA LEU A 54 -4.96 -0.39 -3.29
C LEU A 54 -5.91 -0.33 -2.09
N ILE A 55 -5.42 0.09 -0.93
CA ILE A 55 -6.26 0.28 0.28
C ILE A 55 -7.39 1.27 -0.03
N SER A 56 -7.06 2.42 -0.64
CA SER A 56 -8.05 3.45 -0.95
C SER A 56 -9.14 2.97 -1.91
N LEU A 57 -8.79 2.16 -2.93
CA LEU A 57 -9.77 1.57 -3.85
C LEU A 57 -10.69 0.58 -3.12
N LEU A 58 -10.15 -0.27 -2.25
CA LEU A 58 -10.93 -1.24 -1.47
C LEU A 58 -11.90 -0.54 -0.52
N GLU A 59 -11.44 0.48 0.20
CA GLU A 59 -12.26 1.30 1.11
C GLU A 59 -13.32 2.11 0.35
N ALA A 60 -13.05 2.50 -0.89
CA ALA A 60 -14.01 3.14 -1.79
C ALA A 60 -15.01 2.16 -2.44
N GLY A 61 -14.94 0.86 -2.11
CA GLY A 61 -15.88 -0.15 -2.56
C GLY A 61 -15.53 -0.82 -3.89
N GLU A 62 -14.31 -0.66 -4.40
CA GLU A 62 -13.85 -1.40 -5.58
C GLU A 62 -13.93 -2.92 -5.30
N PRO A 63 -14.52 -3.72 -6.22
CA PRO A 63 -14.63 -5.15 -6.02
C PRO A 63 -13.25 -5.81 -5.87
N ARG A 64 -13.07 -6.67 -4.86
CA ARG A 64 -11.83 -7.44 -4.65
C ARG A 64 -11.44 -8.30 -5.86
N SER A 65 -12.40 -8.69 -6.68
CA SER A 65 -12.20 -9.46 -7.92
C SER A 65 -11.80 -8.60 -9.11
N SER A 66 -11.67 -7.27 -8.95
CA SER A 66 -11.34 -6.39 -10.07
C SER A 66 -9.89 -6.55 -10.48
N LYS A 67 -9.65 -6.34 -11.79
CA LYS A 67 -8.31 -6.44 -12.38
C LYS A 67 -7.30 -5.53 -11.66
N ALA A 68 -7.73 -4.32 -11.30
CA ALA A 68 -6.88 -3.35 -10.63
C ALA A 68 -6.36 -3.85 -9.28
N ILE A 69 -7.21 -4.53 -8.50
CA ILE A 69 -6.84 -5.14 -7.21
C ILE A 69 -5.80 -6.25 -7.43
N SER A 70 -6.04 -7.16 -8.37
CA SER A 70 -5.11 -8.27 -8.66
C SER A 70 -3.75 -7.78 -9.19
N GLU A 71 -3.73 -6.78 -10.06
CA GLU A 71 -2.49 -6.20 -10.60
C GLU A 71 -1.72 -5.44 -9.53
N ALA A 72 -2.41 -4.71 -8.65
CA ALA A 72 -1.77 -4.01 -7.53
C ALA A 72 -1.11 -5.01 -6.59
N ALA A 73 -1.81 -6.10 -6.26
CA ALA A 73 -1.26 -7.17 -5.44
C ALA A 73 -0.01 -7.81 -6.08
N TYR A 74 0.00 -8.01 -7.40
CA TYR A 74 1.18 -8.48 -8.13
C TYR A 74 2.39 -7.55 -7.94
N CYS A 75 2.20 -6.23 -8.07
CA CYS A 75 3.25 -5.25 -7.79
C CYS A 75 3.77 -5.34 -6.34
N LEU A 76 2.85 -5.47 -5.36
CA LEU A 76 3.23 -5.59 -3.95
C LEU A 76 4.08 -6.84 -3.70
N GLN A 77 3.72 -7.97 -4.30
CA GLN A 77 4.43 -9.24 -4.13
C GLN A 77 5.81 -9.25 -4.77
N ALA A 78 6.00 -8.59 -5.91
CA ALA A 78 7.29 -8.49 -6.60
C ALA A 78 8.36 -7.74 -5.77
N ASN A 79 7.96 -6.96 -4.76
CA ASN A 79 8.88 -6.19 -3.94
C ASN A 79 9.62 -7.02 -2.89
N GLN A 80 10.95 -6.95 -2.93
CA GLN A 80 11.86 -7.59 -1.97
C GLN A 80 12.36 -6.66 -0.86
N SER A 81 11.81 -5.44 -0.75
CA SER A 81 12.21 -4.48 0.28
C SER A 81 12.13 -5.08 1.68
N ILE A 82 13.18 -4.89 2.48
CA ILE A 82 13.23 -5.23 3.91
C ILE A 82 12.86 -4.03 4.81
N ASP A 83 12.32 -2.96 4.23
CA ASP A 83 11.83 -1.81 4.98
C ASP A 83 10.55 -2.19 5.77
N PRO A 84 10.56 -2.13 7.12
CA PRO A 84 9.41 -2.54 7.94
C PRO A 84 8.14 -1.76 7.62
N TYR A 85 8.26 -0.48 7.26
CA TYR A 85 7.12 0.35 6.90
C TYR A 85 6.45 -0.11 5.60
N THR A 86 7.24 -0.41 4.58
CA THR A 86 6.76 -0.98 3.31
C THR A 86 6.14 -2.37 3.53
N GLN A 87 6.74 -3.20 4.40
CA GLN A 87 6.20 -4.52 4.74
C GLN A 87 4.86 -4.41 5.48
N ALA A 88 4.71 -3.46 6.40
CA ALA A 88 3.45 -3.21 7.09
C ALA A 88 2.34 -2.79 6.12
N LEU A 89 2.62 -1.88 5.19
CA LEU A 89 1.67 -1.46 4.16
C LEU A 89 1.27 -2.63 3.25
N LYS A 90 2.24 -3.46 2.83
CA LYS A 90 1.96 -4.67 2.03
C LYS A 90 1.05 -5.64 2.79
N ALA A 91 1.39 -5.96 4.03
CA ALA A 91 0.63 -6.87 4.87
C ALA A 91 -0.81 -6.38 5.05
N TYR A 92 -0.99 -5.09 5.36
CA TYR A 92 -2.32 -4.51 5.52
C TYR A 92 -3.12 -4.53 4.21
N ALA A 93 -2.55 -4.06 3.11
CA ALA A 93 -3.24 -3.99 1.83
C ALA A 93 -3.67 -5.37 1.30
N LEU A 94 -2.78 -6.37 1.37
CA LEU A 94 -3.08 -7.74 0.93
C LEU A 94 -4.12 -8.42 1.84
N SER A 95 -4.06 -8.17 3.15
CA SER A 95 -5.06 -8.69 4.10
C SER A 95 -6.43 -8.06 3.87
N LEU A 96 -6.50 -6.75 3.62
CA LEU A 96 -7.74 -6.05 3.29
C LEU A 96 -8.37 -6.54 1.97
N ALA A 97 -7.52 -6.86 1.00
CA ALA A 97 -7.90 -7.48 -0.27
C ALA A 97 -8.38 -8.94 -0.12
N ASN A 98 -8.22 -9.55 1.06
CA ASN A 98 -8.52 -10.96 1.35
C ASN A 98 -7.77 -11.92 0.42
N LEU A 99 -6.50 -11.61 0.15
CA LEU A 99 -5.63 -12.41 -0.69
C LEU A 99 -4.80 -13.40 0.17
N PRO A 100 -4.52 -14.62 -0.32
CA PRO A 100 -3.80 -15.64 0.46
C PRO A 100 -2.39 -15.18 0.87
N GLU A 101 -1.77 -14.30 0.08
CA GLU A 101 -0.46 -13.74 0.36
C GLU A 101 -0.46 -12.75 1.54
N GLY A 102 -1.64 -12.28 1.97
CA GLY A 102 -1.79 -11.44 3.14
C GLY A 102 -1.23 -12.08 4.40
N GLN A 103 -1.52 -13.36 4.63
CA GLN A 103 -1.00 -14.08 5.80
C GLN A 103 0.53 -14.18 5.77
N SER A 104 1.11 -14.54 4.62
CA SER A 104 2.57 -14.62 4.48
C SER A 104 3.26 -13.27 4.69
N ALA A 105 2.60 -12.16 4.28
CA ALA A 105 3.11 -10.81 4.51
C ALA A 105 3.04 -10.42 5.99
N VAL A 106 1.95 -10.76 6.70
CA VAL A 106 1.82 -10.57 8.15
C VAL A 106 2.87 -11.38 8.92
N ASP A 107 3.07 -12.65 8.57
CA ASP A 107 4.08 -13.51 9.21
C ASP A 107 5.49 -12.95 9.01
N SER A 108 5.77 -12.40 7.82
CA SER A 108 7.05 -11.74 7.53
C SER A 108 7.23 -10.49 8.36
N LEU A 109 6.17 -9.69 8.53
CA LEU A 109 6.19 -8.50 9.37
C LEU A 109 6.41 -8.85 10.84
N ILE A 110 5.72 -9.86 11.38
CA ILE A 110 5.89 -10.32 12.77
C ILE A 110 7.34 -10.71 13.06
N LYS A 111 8.00 -11.40 12.12
CA LYS A 111 9.43 -11.77 12.25
C LYS A 111 10.38 -10.57 12.32
N MET A 112 9.94 -9.40 11.88
CA MET A 112 10.72 -8.15 11.92
C MET A 112 10.45 -7.31 13.16
N ALA A 113 9.55 -7.75 14.05
CA ALA A 113 9.17 -6.96 15.19
C ALA A 113 10.24 -6.95 16.27
N ASN A 114 10.41 -5.78 16.89
CA ASN A 114 11.09 -5.62 18.16
C ASN A 114 10.06 -5.85 19.26
N GLU A 115 10.16 -6.99 19.93
CA GLU A 115 9.31 -7.34 21.07
C GLU A 115 10.04 -7.06 22.39
N ASP A 116 9.39 -6.30 23.27
CA ASP A 116 9.74 -6.23 24.69
C ASP A 116 8.65 -6.92 25.53
N SER A 117 8.79 -6.92 26.86
CA SER A 117 7.85 -7.59 27.77
C SER A 117 6.40 -7.07 27.73
N SER A 118 6.15 -5.93 27.07
CA SER A 118 4.88 -5.20 27.09
C SER A 118 4.46 -4.61 25.74
N SER A 119 5.34 -4.59 24.74
CA SER A 119 5.14 -3.89 23.49
C SER A 119 5.78 -4.63 22.31
N MET A 120 5.18 -4.44 21.14
CA MET A 120 5.67 -4.93 19.85
C MET A 120 5.73 -3.73 18.92
N SER A 121 6.90 -3.46 18.35
CA SER A 121 7.13 -2.29 17.50
C SER A 121 8.01 -2.63 16.30
N TRP A 122 7.93 -1.79 15.27
CA TRP A 122 8.79 -1.87 14.09
C TRP A 122 9.52 -0.56 13.91
N GLU A 123 10.85 -0.63 13.88
CA GLU A 123 11.69 0.54 13.71
C GLU A 123 12.12 0.70 12.26
N VAL A 124 11.91 1.89 11.71
CA VAL A 124 12.42 2.24 10.38
C VAL A 124 13.82 2.82 10.57
N SER A 125 14.83 2.16 9.98
CA SER A 125 16.20 2.67 9.96
C SER A 125 16.23 4.05 9.31
N THR A 126 16.35 5.09 10.12
CA THR A 126 16.45 6.47 9.62
C THR A 126 17.91 6.71 9.32
N THR A 127 18.35 6.43 8.10
CA THR A 127 19.68 6.88 7.66
C THR A 127 19.64 8.40 7.59
N VAL A 128 20.35 9.05 8.53
CA VAL A 128 20.52 10.51 8.59
C VAL A 128 21.42 10.98 7.46
#